data_AF-A0A0G1SLZ4-F1
#
_entry.id   AF-A0A0G1SLZ4-F1
#
_cell.length_a   1.000
_cell.length_b   1.000
_cell.length_c   1.000
_cell.angle_alpha   90.00
_cell.angle_beta   90.00
_cell.angle_gamma   90.00
#
_symmetry.space_group_name_H-M   'P 1'
#
loop_
_entity.id
_entity.type
_entity.pdbx_description
1 polymer ?
#
loop_
_entity_poly.entity_id
_entity_poly.type
_entity_poly.pdbx_seq_one_letter_code
_entity_poly.pdbx_strand_id
1 'polypeptide(L)'
;MFDFMSSFSRSSPESVPSITFHEATPTEVGVQRTSEILNEAILSSVSSVRDSLPKEHHGHFDTLRQEIIDFTKAHGISKDALSNPSLLREVTDKLSIPDLERLALLLEHFEYLLAHKEPVKEPSKFFKEAERFYGLKEQYDFQVSLLERVGVLKDGVMEGIDGEKYPIPTLEQIAQKLYEQRETLETKRDQGFTKLLLVPFGMSLHALMMRFRQFFLDYQKAHPRLGVQTENPLWVDERYHEQTDVGDSPALRYFPKFLSTAEQSYTKAQVLLLQKQKVSSIPGWRILLLQASEDNEEEFAKIPRKKKGIVRGKKIPRPDIEAGELTKDYLALLVASQADPLSPYHGESGMTPEDWMVAFMTQLSRTDHPLDSFQNEIESRACLIGSHFPRSAFCPEVYFAQKEQLVGFYRTGPYTKRPRFGVRTVIAL
;
A
#
# COMPACT_ATOMS: atom_id res chain seq x y z
N MET A 1 -10.13 13.87 -33.07
CA MET A 1 -9.68 12.52 -32.67
C MET A 1 -10.10 12.36 -31.21
N PHE A 2 -11.27 11.81 -30.87
CA PHE A 2 -12.24 11.03 -31.64
C PHE A 2 -13.67 11.60 -31.46
N ASP A 3 -14.32 11.88 -32.59
CA ASP A 3 -15.78 11.97 -32.72
C ASP A 3 -16.33 10.57 -32.95
N PHE A 4 -17.38 10.18 -32.23
CA PHE A 4 -18.26 9.09 -32.66
C PHE A 4 -19.68 9.45 -32.22
N MET A 5 -20.51 9.84 -33.20
CA MET A 5 -21.90 9.41 -33.41
C MET A 5 -22.64 10.41 -34.32
N SER A 6 -22.79 10.05 -35.60
CA SER A 6 -23.84 10.57 -36.46
C SER A 6 -24.68 9.41 -37.01
N SER A 7 -25.99 9.62 -36.99
CA SER A 7 -27.06 8.65 -37.22
C SER A 7 -27.41 8.44 -38.70
N PHE A 8 -27.89 7.23 -39.02
CA PHE A 8 -28.40 6.76 -40.32
C PHE A 8 -29.84 7.19 -40.65
N SER A 9 -30.17 7.28 -41.95
CA SER A 9 -31.49 6.96 -42.59
C SER A 9 -31.33 7.05 -44.13
N ARG A 10 -31.99 6.29 -45.04
CA ARG A 10 -33.35 5.68 -45.07
C ARG A 10 -33.52 4.71 -46.28
N SER A 11 -34.30 3.62 -46.15
CA SER A 11 -35.43 3.17 -47.02
C SER A 11 -35.82 1.68 -46.79
N SER A 12 -37.13 1.41 -46.67
CA SER A 12 -37.81 0.11 -46.37
C SER A 12 -38.36 -0.55 -47.68
N PRO A 13 -39.10 -1.71 -47.75
CA PRO A 13 -39.95 -2.39 -46.73
C PRO A 13 -39.95 -3.95 -46.68
N GLU A 14 -40.40 -4.54 -45.55
CA GLU A 14 -41.39 -5.66 -45.46
C GLU A 14 -41.69 -6.13 -44.00
N SER A 15 -42.99 -6.10 -43.65
CA SER A 15 -43.83 -6.85 -42.66
C SER A 15 -43.45 -7.16 -41.17
N VAL A 16 -44.04 -6.38 -40.22
CA VAL A 16 -44.92 -6.65 -39.00
C VAL A 16 -44.68 -7.85 -38.03
N PRO A 17 -45.01 -7.83 -36.69
CA PRO A 17 -45.45 -6.77 -35.72
C PRO A 17 -44.52 -6.60 -34.46
N SER A 18 -44.29 -5.37 -33.98
CA SER A 18 -44.97 -4.67 -32.86
C SER A 18 -44.92 -5.33 -31.47
N ILE A 19 -43.98 -4.88 -30.62
CA ILE A 19 -44.17 -4.75 -29.17
C ILE A 19 -43.91 -3.28 -28.83
N THR A 20 -44.98 -2.56 -28.52
CA THR A 20 -44.96 -1.19 -27.99
C THR A 20 -44.38 -1.17 -26.58
N PHE A 21 -43.30 -0.42 -26.37
CA PHE A 21 -42.99 0.17 -25.09
C PHE A 21 -43.08 1.69 -25.23
N HIS A 22 -43.90 2.27 -24.37
CA HIS A 22 -44.23 3.68 -24.30
C HIS A 22 -42.97 4.55 -24.23
N GLU A 23 -42.96 5.63 -25.03
CA GLU A 23 -42.16 6.81 -24.79
C GLU A 23 -42.39 7.32 -23.36
N ALA A 24 -41.31 7.37 -22.59
CA ALA A 24 -41.19 8.28 -21.47
C ALA A 24 -39.78 8.88 -21.55
N THR A 25 -39.69 10.13 -21.97
CA THR A 25 -38.55 11.00 -21.69
C THR A 25 -38.58 11.40 -20.21
N PRO A 26 -37.48 11.18 -19.46
CA PRO A 26 -37.10 12.15 -18.45
C PRO A 26 -35.57 12.22 -18.29
N THR A 27 -34.88 13.00 -19.13
CA THR A 27 -33.40 13.10 -19.04
C THR A 27 -32.90 14.41 -18.42
N GLU A 28 -33.71 15.49 -18.36
CA GLU A 28 -33.27 16.76 -17.76
C GLU A 28 -33.60 16.89 -16.26
N VAL A 29 -34.79 16.44 -15.84
CA VAL A 29 -35.24 16.59 -14.43
C VAL A 29 -34.46 15.69 -13.47
N GLY A 30 -33.98 14.54 -13.96
CA GLY A 30 -33.15 13.61 -13.18
C GLY A 30 -31.75 14.15 -12.90
N VAL A 31 -31.13 14.80 -13.90
CA VAL A 31 -29.76 15.36 -13.82
C VAL A 31 -29.72 16.61 -12.93
N GLN A 32 -30.77 17.43 -12.94
CA GLN A 32 -30.89 18.58 -12.04
C GLN A 32 -30.99 18.14 -10.58
N ARG A 33 -31.84 17.14 -10.27
CA ARG A 33 -32.02 16.62 -8.90
C ARG A 33 -30.76 15.97 -8.33
N THR A 34 -30.00 15.21 -9.12
CA THR A 34 -28.74 14.62 -8.65
C THR A 34 -27.69 15.70 -8.37
N SER A 35 -27.58 16.73 -9.22
CA SER A 35 -26.64 17.84 -8.97
C SER A 35 -26.96 18.64 -7.70
N GLU A 36 -28.24 18.86 -7.40
CA GLU A 36 -28.68 19.56 -6.19
C GLU A 36 -28.43 18.74 -4.92
N ILE A 37 -28.72 17.44 -4.95
CA ILE A 37 -28.47 16.52 -3.83
C ILE A 37 -26.98 16.39 -3.56
N LEU A 38 -26.16 16.28 -4.62
CA LEU A 38 -24.70 16.22 -4.50
C LEU A 38 -24.14 17.53 -3.93
N ASN A 39 -24.68 18.67 -4.35
CA ASN A 39 -24.32 19.99 -3.85
C ASN A 39 -24.64 20.12 -2.34
N GLU A 40 -25.83 19.68 -1.92
CA GLU A 40 -26.25 19.73 -0.52
C GLU A 40 -25.39 18.82 0.37
N ALA A 41 -25.09 17.61 -0.11
CA ALA A 41 -24.31 16.60 0.59
C ALA A 41 -22.82 16.96 0.75
N ILE A 42 -22.22 17.57 -0.28
CA ILE A 42 -20.79 17.91 -0.29
C ILE A 42 -20.57 19.30 0.34
N LEU A 43 -21.44 20.29 0.06
CA LEU A 43 -21.15 21.71 0.30
C LEU A 43 -21.94 22.41 1.42
N SER A 44 -23.21 22.06 1.69
CA SER A 44 -24.09 22.95 2.49
C SER A 44 -24.80 22.33 3.71
N SER A 45 -25.30 21.08 3.66
CA SER A 45 -26.09 20.48 4.76
C SER A 45 -25.68 19.04 5.08
N VAL A 46 -24.43 18.89 5.53
CA VAL A 46 -23.76 17.59 5.75
C VAL A 46 -24.49 16.72 6.78
N SER A 47 -24.99 17.33 7.87
CA SER A 47 -25.68 16.60 8.93
C SER A 47 -27.03 16.06 8.49
N SER A 48 -27.86 16.84 7.77
CA SER A 48 -29.19 16.34 7.35
C SER A 48 -29.08 15.22 6.32
N VAL A 49 -28.13 15.31 5.38
CA VAL A 49 -27.93 14.28 4.37
C VAL A 49 -27.35 13.01 4.99
N ARG A 50 -26.32 13.12 5.83
CA ARG A 50 -25.74 11.97 6.54
C ARG A 50 -26.77 11.31 7.46
N ASP A 51 -27.52 12.10 8.22
CA ASP A 51 -28.52 11.59 9.16
C ASP A 51 -29.72 10.96 8.43
N SER A 52 -29.88 11.19 7.12
CA SER A 52 -30.83 10.46 6.25
C SER A 52 -30.39 9.04 5.90
N LEU A 53 -29.13 8.68 6.14
CA LEU A 53 -28.58 7.34 5.92
C LEU A 53 -28.72 6.48 7.19
N PRO A 54 -28.84 5.14 7.05
CA PRO A 54 -28.66 4.22 8.16
C PRO A 54 -27.35 4.49 8.91
N LYS A 55 -27.39 4.44 10.25
CA LYS A 55 -26.22 4.76 11.10
C LYS A 55 -24.98 3.94 10.76
N GLU A 56 -25.17 2.69 10.37
CA GLU A 56 -24.10 1.78 9.93
C GLU A 56 -23.34 2.25 8.67
N HIS A 57 -23.91 3.18 7.90
CA HIS A 57 -23.29 3.72 6.69
C HIS A 57 -22.75 5.15 6.86
N HIS A 58 -22.83 5.73 8.07
CA HIS A 58 -22.31 7.07 8.34
C HIS A 58 -20.81 7.17 8.11
N GLY A 59 -20.04 6.15 8.54
CA GLY A 59 -18.60 6.10 8.28
C GLY A 59 -18.27 6.05 6.79
N HIS A 60 -19.00 5.26 6.00
CA HIS A 60 -18.80 5.17 4.56
C HIS A 60 -19.12 6.49 3.84
N PHE A 61 -20.19 7.18 4.26
CA PHE A 61 -20.51 8.52 3.78
C PHE A 61 -19.38 9.51 4.07
N ASP A 62 -18.91 9.55 5.33
CA ASP A 62 -17.86 10.48 5.74
C ASP A 62 -16.55 10.20 4.98
N THR A 63 -16.21 8.93 4.74
CA THR A 63 -15.05 8.53 3.93
C THR A 63 -15.17 8.98 2.47
N LEU A 64 -16.23 8.61 1.75
CA LEU A 64 -16.38 8.98 0.34
C LEU A 64 -16.41 10.51 0.16
N ARG A 65 -17.09 11.22 1.07
CA ARG A 65 -17.13 12.67 1.06
C ARG A 65 -15.74 13.27 1.24
N GLN A 66 -14.99 12.77 2.22
CA GLN A 66 -13.64 13.26 2.49
C GLN A 66 -12.71 12.99 1.30
N GLU A 67 -12.84 11.84 0.64
CA GLU A 67 -12.07 11.52 -0.56
C GLU A 67 -12.39 12.44 -1.74
N ILE A 68 -13.66 12.82 -1.95
CA ILE A 68 -14.04 13.82 -2.97
C ILE A 68 -13.46 15.20 -2.64
N ILE A 69 -13.50 15.60 -1.36
CA ILE A 69 -12.92 16.88 -0.90
C ILE A 69 -11.41 16.91 -1.10
N ASP A 70 -10.73 15.83 -0.73
CA ASP A 70 -9.28 15.74 -0.85
C ASP A 70 -8.87 15.69 -2.32
N PHE A 71 -9.60 14.95 -3.15
CA PHE A 71 -9.40 14.94 -4.61
C PHE A 71 -9.55 16.34 -5.20
N THR A 72 -10.68 17.02 -4.96
CA THR A 72 -10.90 18.36 -5.51
C THR A 72 -9.85 19.37 -5.06
N LYS A 73 -9.47 19.33 -3.78
CA LYS A 73 -8.40 20.19 -3.25
C LYS A 73 -7.04 19.92 -3.94
N ALA A 74 -6.72 18.66 -4.21
CA ALA A 74 -5.47 18.27 -4.88
C ALA A 74 -5.32 18.83 -6.28
N HIS A 75 -6.44 18.81 -7.02
CA HIS A 75 -6.48 19.19 -8.42
C HIS A 75 -6.87 20.67 -8.61
N GLY A 76 -6.94 21.46 -7.52
CA GLY A 76 -7.33 22.86 -7.58
C GLY A 76 -8.77 23.07 -8.08
N ILE A 77 -9.62 22.06 -7.93
CA ILE A 77 -11.02 22.09 -8.35
C ILE A 77 -11.80 22.82 -7.27
N SER A 78 -12.44 23.92 -7.63
CA SER A 78 -13.37 24.60 -6.72
C SER A 78 -14.51 23.66 -6.36
N LYS A 79 -14.94 23.71 -5.11
CA LYS A 79 -16.13 23.02 -4.61
C LYS A 79 -17.37 23.31 -5.47
N ASP A 80 -17.52 24.55 -5.93
CA ASP A 80 -18.63 24.98 -6.79
C ASP A 80 -18.59 24.34 -8.19
N ALA A 81 -17.43 23.83 -8.62
CA ALA A 81 -17.32 23.14 -9.89
C ALA A 81 -18.02 21.77 -9.86
N LEU A 82 -18.10 21.11 -8.69
CA LEU A 82 -18.80 19.82 -8.54
C LEU A 82 -20.32 19.93 -8.75
N SER A 83 -20.89 21.12 -8.53
CA SER A 83 -22.32 21.39 -8.66
C SER A 83 -22.69 22.13 -9.95
N ASN A 84 -21.71 22.47 -10.79
CA ASN A 84 -21.93 23.15 -12.06
C ASN A 84 -21.36 22.33 -13.22
N PRO A 85 -22.21 21.66 -14.04
CA PRO A 85 -21.76 20.79 -15.13
C PRO A 85 -20.81 21.46 -16.13
N SER A 86 -20.99 22.75 -16.37
CA SER A 86 -20.11 23.55 -17.25
C SER A 86 -18.72 23.74 -16.65
N LEU A 87 -18.64 24.08 -15.36
CA LEU A 87 -17.36 24.20 -14.65
C LEU A 87 -16.71 22.83 -14.45
N LEU A 88 -17.50 21.79 -14.18
CA LEU A 88 -17.02 20.42 -14.04
C LEU A 88 -16.34 19.96 -15.32
N ARG A 89 -16.97 20.20 -16.49
CA ARG A 89 -16.36 19.89 -17.80
C ARG A 89 -15.01 20.59 -17.98
N GLU A 90 -14.94 21.88 -17.67
CA GLU A 90 -13.72 22.67 -17.83
C GLU A 90 -12.56 22.17 -16.93
N VAL A 91 -12.87 21.72 -15.71
CA VAL A 91 -11.85 21.14 -14.82
C VAL A 91 -11.49 19.71 -15.23
N THR A 92 -12.44 18.91 -15.70
CA THR A 92 -12.19 17.53 -16.15
C THR A 92 -11.30 17.49 -17.40
N ASP A 93 -11.41 18.46 -18.30
CA ASP A 93 -10.55 18.52 -19.51
C ASP A 93 -9.04 18.68 -19.17
N LYS A 94 -8.71 19.07 -17.94
CA LYS A 94 -7.35 19.28 -17.45
C LYS A 94 -6.83 18.08 -16.63
N LEU A 95 -7.68 17.09 -16.37
CA LEU A 95 -7.32 15.89 -15.59
C LEU A 95 -6.69 14.82 -16.49
N SER A 96 -5.80 14.01 -15.88
CA SER A 96 -5.32 12.79 -16.54
C SER A 96 -6.46 11.78 -16.67
N ILE A 97 -6.36 10.83 -17.61
CA ILE A 97 -7.37 9.76 -17.75
C ILE A 97 -7.56 8.99 -16.42
N PRO A 98 -6.50 8.60 -15.69
CA PRO A 98 -6.65 7.98 -14.36
C PRO A 98 -7.42 8.86 -13.36
N ASP A 99 -7.14 10.17 -13.33
CA ASP A 99 -7.82 11.09 -12.41
C ASP A 99 -9.29 11.30 -12.80
N LEU A 100 -9.61 11.27 -14.10
CA LEU A 100 -10.99 11.29 -14.59
C LEU A 100 -11.76 10.06 -14.16
N GLU A 101 -11.19 8.88 -14.37
CA GLU A 101 -11.81 7.62 -13.94
C GLU A 101 -12.01 7.60 -12.41
N ARG A 102 -11.04 8.14 -11.64
CA ARG A 102 -11.14 8.28 -10.20
C ARG A 102 -12.28 9.20 -9.78
N LEU A 103 -12.34 10.41 -10.34
CA LEU A 103 -13.39 11.37 -10.02
C LEU A 103 -14.77 10.80 -10.38
N ALA A 104 -14.89 10.18 -11.56
CA ALA A 104 -16.13 9.55 -11.98
C ALA A 104 -16.60 8.47 -11.00
N LEU A 105 -15.70 7.58 -10.55
CA LEU A 105 -16.08 6.55 -9.59
C LEU A 105 -16.47 7.13 -8.23
N LEU A 106 -15.69 8.09 -7.70
CA LEU A 106 -16.00 8.72 -6.42
C LEU A 106 -17.40 9.35 -6.45
N LEU A 107 -17.72 10.05 -7.52
CA LEU A 107 -19.04 10.66 -7.72
C LEU A 107 -20.13 9.58 -7.88
N GLU A 108 -19.91 8.54 -8.68
CA GLU A 108 -20.86 7.44 -8.88
C GLU A 108 -21.19 6.72 -7.56
N HIS A 109 -20.18 6.38 -6.77
CA HIS A 109 -20.35 5.73 -5.47
C HIS A 109 -21.09 6.61 -4.47
N PHE A 110 -20.75 7.91 -4.47
CA PHE A 110 -21.40 8.87 -3.59
C PHE A 110 -22.87 9.08 -3.98
N GLU A 111 -23.16 9.24 -5.27
CA GLU A 111 -24.53 9.31 -5.79
C GLU A 111 -25.33 8.04 -5.48
N TYR A 112 -24.73 6.87 -5.66
CA TYR A 112 -25.37 5.60 -5.34
C TYR A 112 -25.75 5.52 -3.85
N LEU A 113 -24.81 5.84 -2.96
CA LEU A 113 -25.04 5.85 -1.51
C LEU A 113 -26.21 6.78 -1.14
N LEU A 114 -26.24 7.97 -1.74
CA LEU A 114 -27.30 8.94 -1.49
C LEU A 114 -28.67 8.47 -1.99
N ALA A 115 -28.71 7.81 -3.15
CA ALA A 115 -29.93 7.34 -3.79
C ALA A 115 -30.49 6.06 -3.15
N HIS A 116 -29.64 5.09 -2.84
CA HIS A 116 -30.05 3.77 -2.36
C HIS A 116 -30.02 3.64 -0.83
N LYS A 117 -29.42 4.62 -0.14
CA LYS A 117 -29.23 4.63 1.31
C LYS A 117 -28.40 3.44 1.80
N GLU A 118 -27.64 2.82 0.91
CA GLU A 118 -26.70 1.74 1.15
C GLU A 118 -25.50 1.88 0.20
N PRO A 119 -24.30 1.40 0.56
CA PRO A 119 -23.14 1.41 -0.34
C PRO A 119 -23.35 0.48 -1.55
N VAL A 120 -22.65 0.76 -2.65
CA VAL A 120 -22.68 -0.08 -3.86
C VAL A 120 -22.31 -1.52 -3.48
N LYS A 121 -23.24 -2.46 -3.73
CA LYS A 121 -23.03 -3.89 -3.45
C LYS A 121 -22.16 -4.59 -4.49
N GLU A 122 -22.17 -4.10 -5.73
CA GLU A 122 -21.26 -4.62 -6.75
C GLU A 122 -19.84 -4.11 -6.49
N PRO A 123 -18.83 -4.99 -6.49
CA PRO A 123 -17.46 -4.52 -6.40
C PRO A 123 -17.16 -3.61 -7.59
N SER A 124 -16.63 -2.43 -7.31
CA SER A 124 -16.21 -1.48 -8.34
C SER A 124 -15.29 -2.16 -9.34
N LYS A 125 -15.20 -1.63 -10.57
CA LYS A 125 -14.24 -2.11 -11.58
C LYS A 125 -12.82 -2.22 -10.99
N PHE A 126 -12.46 -1.28 -10.10
CA PHE A 126 -11.17 -1.25 -9.42
C PHE A 126 -10.99 -2.48 -8.52
N PHE A 127 -12.00 -2.82 -7.72
CA PHE A 127 -11.97 -4.00 -6.87
C PHE A 127 -11.90 -5.29 -7.70
N LYS A 128 -12.72 -5.41 -8.76
CA LYS A 128 -12.70 -6.60 -9.64
C LYS A 128 -11.30 -6.82 -10.25
N GLU A 129 -10.64 -5.74 -10.66
CA GLU A 129 -9.28 -5.81 -11.22
C GLU A 129 -8.22 -6.12 -10.15
N ALA A 130 -8.27 -5.44 -9.00
CA ALA A 130 -7.36 -5.66 -7.90
C ALA A 130 -7.48 -7.10 -7.36
N GLU A 131 -8.69 -7.61 -7.22
CA GLU A 131 -8.95 -9.00 -6.81
C GLU A 131 -8.39 -9.97 -7.83
N ARG A 132 -8.66 -9.76 -9.13
CA ARG A 132 -8.16 -10.64 -10.20
C ARG A 132 -6.63 -10.73 -10.23
N PHE A 133 -5.93 -9.62 -10.03
CA PHE A 133 -4.48 -9.55 -10.20
C PHE A 133 -3.68 -9.75 -8.92
N TYR A 134 -4.29 -9.51 -7.76
CA TYR A 134 -3.60 -9.51 -6.48
C TYR A 134 -4.28 -10.40 -5.44
N GLY A 135 -5.46 -10.99 -5.67
CA GLY A 135 -6.20 -11.71 -4.62
C GLY A 135 -6.40 -10.83 -3.38
N LEU A 136 -6.76 -9.57 -3.62
CA LEU A 136 -6.64 -8.47 -2.67
C LEU A 136 -7.38 -8.76 -1.36
N LYS A 137 -8.62 -9.25 -1.45
CA LYS A 137 -9.49 -9.45 -0.29
C LYS A 137 -8.88 -10.43 0.72
N GLU A 138 -8.41 -11.58 0.24
CA GLU A 138 -7.86 -12.61 1.11
C GLU A 138 -6.60 -12.12 1.84
N GLN A 139 -5.70 -11.43 1.11
CA GLN A 139 -4.49 -10.87 1.68
C GLN A 139 -4.78 -9.75 2.69
N TYR A 140 -5.80 -8.94 2.42
CA TYR A 140 -6.26 -7.86 3.30
C TYR A 140 -6.86 -8.43 4.60
N ASP A 141 -7.88 -9.29 4.49
CA ASP A 141 -8.59 -9.87 5.64
C ASP A 141 -7.64 -10.60 6.59
N PHE A 142 -6.67 -11.34 6.02
CA PHE A 142 -5.63 -12.01 6.78
C PHE A 142 -4.77 -11.02 7.58
N GLN A 143 -4.30 -9.96 6.93
CA GLN A 143 -3.42 -8.98 7.58
C GLN A 143 -4.14 -8.14 8.62
N VAL A 144 -5.38 -7.72 8.36
CA VAL A 144 -6.22 -7.03 9.36
C VAL A 144 -6.34 -7.89 10.61
N SER A 145 -6.74 -9.15 10.44
CA SER A 145 -6.90 -10.11 11.54
C SER A 145 -5.60 -10.36 12.30
N LEU A 146 -4.47 -10.43 11.58
CA LEU A 146 -3.14 -10.54 12.20
C LEU A 146 -2.79 -9.31 13.02
N LEU A 147 -2.94 -8.10 12.46
CA LEU A 147 -2.59 -6.84 13.10
C LEU A 147 -3.46 -6.53 14.33
N GLU A 148 -4.74 -6.92 14.32
CA GLU A 148 -5.62 -6.89 15.49
C GLU A 148 -5.14 -7.85 16.59
N ARG A 149 -4.89 -9.11 16.23
CA ARG A 149 -4.42 -10.15 17.17
C ARG A 149 -3.10 -9.80 17.82
N VAL A 150 -2.16 -9.18 17.11
CA VAL A 150 -0.87 -8.75 17.68
C VAL A 150 -0.96 -7.40 18.39
N GLY A 151 -2.15 -6.80 18.49
CA GLY A 151 -2.38 -5.55 19.22
C GLY A 151 -1.71 -4.32 18.58
N VAL A 152 -1.50 -4.35 17.26
CA VAL A 152 -1.16 -3.16 16.47
C VAL A 152 -2.40 -2.32 16.25
N LEU A 153 -3.52 -2.97 15.92
CA LEU A 153 -4.83 -2.34 15.78
C LEU A 153 -5.63 -2.52 17.07
N LYS A 154 -6.28 -1.45 17.51
CA LYS A 154 -7.32 -1.46 18.54
C LYS A 154 -8.56 -0.83 17.91
N ASP A 155 -9.64 -1.61 17.82
CA ASP A 155 -10.89 -1.19 17.16
C ASP A 155 -10.65 -0.62 15.75
N GLY A 156 -9.80 -1.28 14.96
CA GLY A 156 -9.46 -0.86 13.59
C GLY A 156 -8.51 0.35 13.49
N VAL A 157 -7.94 0.83 14.60
CA VAL A 157 -7.11 2.04 14.65
C VAL A 157 -5.72 1.76 15.20
N MET A 158 -4.71 2.37 14.57
CA MET A 158 -3.33 2.46 15.04
C MET A 158 -3.08 3.83 15.70
N GLU A 159 -2.38 3.85 16.83
CA GLU A 159 -1.87 5.08 17.45
C GLU A 159 -0.47 5.41 16.92
N GLY A 160 -0.27 6.64 16.44
CA GLY A 160 1.00 7.08 15.88
C GLY A 160 1.93 7.78 16.87
N ILE A 161 3.18 8.00 16.43
CA ILE A 161 4.21 8.71 17.22
C ILE A 161 3.87 10.17 17.53
N ASP A 162 2.91 10.74 16.81
CA ASP A 162 2.39 12.10 16.97
C ASP A 162 1.12 12.15 17.82
N GLY A 163 0.71 11.04 18.43
CA GLY A 163 -0.52 10.92 19.20
C GLY A 163 -1.79 10.88 18.35
N GLU A 164 -1.66 10.91 17.02
CA GLU A 164 -2.77 10.83 16.10
C GLU A 164 -3.27 9.39 15.94
N LYS A 165 -4.55 9.28 15.60
CA LYS A 165 -5.22 8.00 15.32
C LYS A 165 -5.26 7.78 13.81
N TYR A 166 -4.66 6.69 13.37
CA TYR A 166 -4.62 6.29 11.97
C TYR A 166 -5.52 5.06 11.77
N PRO A 167 -6.71 5.22 11.16
CA PRO A 167 -7.56 4.08 10.83
C PRO A 167 -6.83 3.17 9.83
N ILE A 168 -7.09 1.86 9.89
CA ILE A 168 -6.60 0.93 8.88
C ILE A 168 -7.08 1.35 7.48
N PRO A 169 -6.24 1.28 6.41
CA PRO A 169 -6.68 1.54 5.05
C PRO A 169 -7.84 0.63 4.70
N THR A 170 -8.87 1.16 4.04
CA THR A 170 -9.98 0.29 3.58
C THR A 170 -9.54 -0.54 2.38
N LEU A 171 -10.25 -1.65 2.18
CA LEU A 171 -10.04 -2.51 1.03
C LEU A 171 -10.23 -1.75 -0.29
N GLU A 172 -11.21 -0.85 -0.35
CA GLU A 172 -11.50 0.01 -1.49
C GLU A 172 -10.37 1.01 -1.75
N GLN A 173 -9.81 1.63 -0.70
CA GLN A 173 -8.69 2.56 -0.83
C GLN A 173 -7.45 1.88 -1.42
N ILE A 174 -7.19 0.63 -1.03
CA ILE A 174 -6.08 -0.16 -1.59
C ILE A 174 -6.38 -0.55 -3.04
N ALA A 175 -7.59 -1.05 -3.32
CA ALA A 175 -8.00 -1.42 -4.67
C ALA A 175 -7.90 -0.24 -5.64
N GLN A 176 -8.30 0.94 -5.20
CA GLN A 176 -8.19 2.18 -5.95
C GLN A 176 -6.73 2.55 -6.22
N LYS A 177 -5.85 2.48 -5.22
CA LYS A 177 -4.40 2.74 -5.43
C LYS A 177 -3.77 1.79 -6.45
N LEU A 178 -4.11 0.50 -6.37
CA LEU A 178 -3.65 -0.51 -7.33
C LEU A 178 -4.14 -0.18 -8.74
N TYR A 179 -5.40 0.25 -8.88
CA TYR A 179 -5.97 0.63 -10.16
C TYR A 179 -5.38 1.94 -10.72
N GLU A 180 -5.20 2.97 -9.89
CA GLU A 180 -4.58 4.25 -10.27
C GLU A 180 -3.16 4.04 -10.81
N GLN A 181 -2.44 3.05 -10.28
CA GLN A 181 -1.07 2.72 -10.69
C GLN A 181 -0.97 1.52 -11.63
N ARG A 182 -2.09 1.01 -12.15
CA ARG A 182 -2.11 -0.24 -12.94
C ARG A 182 -1.14 -0.25 -14.12
N GLU A 183 -0.93 0.90 -14.77
CA GLU A 183 -0.01 1.03 -15.91
C GLU A 183 1.45 0.88 -15.49
N THR A 184 1.84 1.48 -14.36
CA THR A 184 3.21 1.37 -13.83
C THR A 184 3.42 0.02 -13.15
N LEU A 185 2.38 -0.54 -12.53
CA LEU A 185 2.40 -1.82 -11.85
C LEU A 185 2.31 -3.03 -12.79
N GLU A 186 1.87 -2.87 -14.05
CA GLU A 186 1.76 -3.99 -14.99
C GLU A 186 3.08 -4.76 -15.10
N THR A 187 4.18 -4.04 -15.29
CA THR A 187 5.52 -4.63 -15.39
C THR A 187 5.95 -5.26 -14.07
N LYS A 188 5.64 -4.64 -12.93
CA LYS A 188 6.01 -5.16 -11.60
C LYS A 188 5.22 -6.40 -11.22
N ARG A 189 3.94 -6.44 -11.58
CA ARG A 189 3.08 -7.62 -11.45
C ARG A 189 3.64 -8.79 -12.26
N ASP A 190 4.05 -8.56 -13.51
CA ASP A 190 4.70 -9.56 -14.37
C ASP A 190 6.06 -10.05 -13.79
N GLN A 191 6.75 -9.21 -13.03
CA GLN A 191 7.95 -9.57 -12.26
C GLN A 191 7.64 -10.27 -10.92
N GLY A 192 6.36 -10.45 -10.57
CA GLY A 192 5.89 -11.19 -9.40
C GLY A 192 5.56 -10.33 -8.17
N PHE A 193 5.56 -8.99 -8.26
CA PHE A 193 5.16 -8.11 -7.15
C PHE A 193 3.64 -8.10 -6.98
N THR A 194 3.12 -9.13 -6.32
CA THR A 194 1.68 -9.36 -6.13
C THR A 194 1.25 -9.50 -4.66
N LYS A 195 2.21 -9.53 -3.73
CA LYS A 195 1.90 -9.73 -2.30
C LYS A 195 1.73 -8.43 -1.55
N LEU A 196 0.50 -8.15 -1.12
CA LEU A 196 0.17 -6.99 -0.33
C LEU A 196 0.84 -7.05 1.04
N LEU A 197 1.33 -5.92 1.54
CA LEU A 197 1.72 -5.74 2.93
C LEU A 197 1.19 -4.42 3.48
N LEU A 198 0.48 -4.48 4.60
CA LEU A 198 -0.05 -3.34 5.35
C LEU A 198 0.87 -3.03 6.52
N VAL A 199 1.70 -2.01 6.37
CA VAL A 199 2.73 -1.70 7.37
C VAL A 199 2.29 -0.50 8.23
N PRO A 200 2.22 -0.66 9.56
CA PRO A 200 1.80 0.37 10.52
C PRO A 200 2.93 1.38 10.76
N PHE A 201 3.32 2.12 9.72
CA PHE A 201 4.50 2.99 9.74
C PHE A 201 4.41 4.12 10.77
N GLY A 202 3.20 4.62 11.06
CA GLY A 202 2.97 5.68 12.02
C GLY A 202 3.21 5.26 13.47
N MET A 203 3.15 3.97 13.79
CA MET A 203 3.50 3.45 15.11
C MET A 203 5.01 3.61 15.37
N SER A 204 5.40 3.82 16.63
CA SER A 204 6.83 3.84 16.97
C SER A 204 7.47 2.47 16.70
N LEU A 205 8.71 2.48 16.22
CA LEU A 205 9.46 1.27 15.95
C LEU A 205 9.57 0.42 17.23
N HIS A 206 9.80 1.06 18.37
CA HIS A 206 9.84 0.37 19.66
C HIS A 206 8.53 -0.35 19.99
N ALA A 207 7.38 0.31 19.85
CA ALA A 207 6.09 -0.33 20.12
C ALA A 207 5.84 -1.52 19.19
N LEU A 208 6.14 -1.38 17.89
CA LEU A 208 6.01 -2.47 16.94
C LEU A 208 6.96 -3.64 17.27
N MET A 209 8.21 -3.36 17.67
CA MET A 209 9.15 -4.39 18.12
C MET A 209 8.65 -5.15 19.35
N MET A 210 7.98 -4.46 20.29
CA MET A 210 7.37 -5.11 21.45
C MET A 210 6.19 -6.00 21.05
N ARG A 211 5.35 -5.58 20.09
CA ARG A 211 4.29 -6.43 19.52
C ARG A 211 4.86 -7.65 18.79
N PHE A 212 5.90 -7.43 17.99
CA PHE A 212 6.61 -8.48 17.27
C PHE A 212 7.23 -9.52 18.21
N ARG A 213 7.86 -9.06 19.31
CA ARG A 213 8.40 -9.94 20.36
C ARG A 213 7.31 -10.83 20.95
N GLN A 214 6.19 -10.22 21.32
CA GLN A 214 5.08 -10.94 21.95
C GLN A 214 4.46 -11.93 20.98
N PHE A 215 4.19 -11.52 19.74
CA PHE A 215 3.73 -12.41 18.67
C PHE A 215 4.63 -13.64 18.55
N PHE A 216 5.95 -13.43 18.49
CA PHE A 216 6.87 -14.54 18.25
C PHE A 216 6.97 -15.48 19.46
N LEU A 217 6.90 -14.96 20.69
CA LEU A 217 6.76 -15.78 21.92
C LEU A 217 5.48 -16.64 21.89
N ASP A 218 4.34 -16.02 21.57
CA ASP A 218 3.05 -16.71 21.53
C ASP A 218 3.03 -17.78 20.43
N TYR A 219 3.62 -17.48 19.28
CA TYR A 219 3.74 -18.41 18.17
C TYR A 219 4.65 -19.60 18.53
N GLN A 220 5.81 -19.37 19.16
CA GLN A 220 6.68 -20.46 19.64
C GLN A 220 5.97 -21.35 20.68
N LYS A 221 5.21 -20.74 21.59
CA LYS A 221 4.42 -21.47 22.59
C LYS A 221 3.33 -22.34 21.94
N ALA A 222 2.69 -21.85 20.88
CA ALA A 222 1.69 -22.59 20.12
C ALA A 222 2.29 -23.67 19.20
N HIS A 223 3.57 -23.51 18.80
CA HIS A 223 4.26 -24.41 17.87
C HIS A 223 5.58 -24.95 18.44
N PRO A 224 5.54 -25.85 19.45
CA PRO A 224 6.75 -26.36 20.12
C PRO A 224 7.75 -27.07 19.20
N ARG A 225 7.32 -27.49 17.99
CA ARG A 225 8.16 -28.16 16.99
C ARG A 225 9.20 -27.23 16.36
N LEU A 226 9.02 -25.91 16.45
CA LEU A 226 10.02 -24.96 15.95
C LEU A 226 11.27 -24.94 16.82
N GLY A 227 11.18 -25.27 18.11
CA GLY A 227 12.34 -25.49 18.97
C GLY A 227 12.17 -24.89 20.36
N VAL A 228 13.29 -24.68 21.06
CA VAL A 228 13.29 -24.26 22.47
C VAL A 228 12.72 -22.85 22.62
N GLN A 229 11.70 -22.71 23.46
CA GLN A 229 11.19 -21.42 23.89
C GLN A 229 12.30 -20.67 24.64
N THR A 230 12.83 -19.61 24.04
CA THR A 230 13.80 -18.72 24.67
C THR A 230 13.07 -17.56 25.36
N GLU A 231 13.47 -17.20 26.57
CA GLU A 231 12.96 -16.00 27.25
C GLU A 231 13.28 -14.71 26.48
N ASN A 232 14.28 -14.76 25.60
CA ASN A 232 14.65 -13.66 24.73
C ASN A 232 14.71 -14.10 23.26
N PRO A 233 13.57 -14.07 22.53
CA PRO A 233 13.50 -14.52 21.15
C PRO A 233 13.90 -13.45 20.14
N LEU A 234 14.15 -12.21 20.61
CA LEU A 234 14.68 -11.12 19.81
C LEU A 234 16.04 -10.70 20.35
N TRP A 235 17.09 -10.89 19.56
CA TRP A 235 18.39 -10.30 19.87
C TRP A 235 18.53 -8.98 19.15
N VAL A 236 18.49 -7.90 19.92
CA VAL A 236 18.42 -6.53 19.42
C VAL A 236 19.68 -5.75 19.80
N ASP A 237 20.30 -5.08 18.83
CA ASP A 237 21.41 -4.14 19.05
C ASP A 237 20.98 -2.97 19.95
N GLU A 238 21.84 -2.55 20.88
CA GLU A 238 21.57 -1.51 21.88
C GLU A 238 21.07 -0.16 21.33
N ARG A 239 21.33 0.13 20.04
CA ARG A 239 20.87 1.35 19.39
C ARG A 239 19.38 1.34 19.05
N TYR A 240 18.73 0.19 19.12
CA TYR A 240 17.27 0.08 19.02
C TYR A 240 16.66 0.27 20.42
N HIS A 241 16.62 1.52 20.87
CA HIS A 241 15.96 1.93 22.11
C HIS A 241 14.66 2.70 21.83
N GLU A 242 13.93 3.08 22.88
CA GLU A 242 12.61 3.72 22.79
C GLU A 242 12.58 4.98 21.92
N GLN A 243 13.69 5.70 21.80
CA GLN A 243 13.83 6.96 21.03
C GLN A 243 14.50 6.76 19.66
N THR A 244 14.51 5.53 19.14
CA THR A 244 15.17 5.22 17.87
C THR A 244 14.60 6.03 16.71
N ASP A 245 13.28 6.15 16.64
CA ASP A 245 12.56 6.82 15.55
C ASP A 245 11.60 7.93 16.03
N VAL A 246 11.62 8.25 17.32
CA VAL A 246 10.78 9.29 17.96
C VAL A 246 11.63 10.35 18.67
N GLY A 247 11.00 11.48 19.01
CA GLY A 247 11.63 12.61 19.68
C GLY A 247 12.30 13.60 18.72
N ASP A 248 13.01 14.59 19.27
CA ASP A 248 13.57 15.72 18.53
C ASP A 248 14.81 15.36 17.69
N SER A 249 15.49 14.26 18.04
CA SER A 249 16.72 13.83 17.38
C SER A 249 16.77 12.31 17.23
N PRO A 250 15.84 11.72 16.45
CA PRO A 250 15.77 10.28 16.27
C PRO A 250 17.05 9.75 15.61
N ALA A 251 17.51 8.60 16.08
CA ALA A 251 18.74 7.96 15.59
C ALA A 251 18.57 7.32 14.20
N LEU A 252 17.37 6.83 13.89
CA LEU A 252 17.02 6.18 12.64
C LEU A 252 16.35 7.17 11.67
N ARG A 253 16.76 7.13 10.42
CA ARG A 253 16.16 7.92 9.33
C ARG A 253 15.75 7.01 8.17
N TYR A 254 14.73 7.44 7.43
CA TYR A 254 14.03 6.67 6.41
C TYR A 254 14.30 7.23 5.01
N PHE A 255 14.20 6.33 4.03
CA PHE A 255 14.35 6.59 2.60
C PHE A 255 15.62 7.38 2.25
N PRO A 256 16.81 6.89 2.66
CA PRO A 256 18.06 7.56 2.33
C PRO A 256 18.34 7.54 0.83
N LYS A 257 18.92 8.63 0.30
CA LYS A 257 19.59 8.60 -1.01
C LYS A 257 21.04 8.13 -0.90
N PHE A 258 21.68 8.37 0.25
CA PHE A 258 23.01 7.89 0.59
C PHE A 258 23.06 7.47 2.05
N LEU A 259 23.89 6.48 2.37
CA LEU A 259 24.06 5.97 3.73
C LEU A 259 25.03 6.83 4.58
N SER A 260 25.57 7.92 4.04
CA SER A 260 26.63 8.70 4.70
C SER A 260 26.16 9.95 5.45
N THR A 261 24.97 10.50 5.17
CA THR A 261 24.53 11.78 5.75
C THR A 261 23.03 11.81 6.08
N ALA A 262 22.67 12.63 7.07
CA ALA A 262 21.29 12.78 7.53
C ALA A 262 20.43 13.62 6.57
N GLU A 263 21.03 14.60 5.88
CA GLU A 263 20.34 15.61 5.06
C GLU A 263 19.53 15.01 3.90
N GLN A 264 19.87 13.80 3.46
CA GLN A 264 19.23 13.14 2.33
C GLN A 264 18.34 11.96 2.75
N SER A 265 17.75 12.06 3.94
CA SER A 265 16.84 11.09 4.53
C SER A 265 15.85 11.78 5.46
N TYR A 266 14.77 11.12 5.82
CA TYR A 266 13.66 11.70 6.57
C TYR A 266 13.56 11.10 7.98
N THR A 267 13.17 11.91 8.96
CA THR A 267 12.65 11.36 10.22
C THR A 267 11.26 10.77 10.00
N LYS A 268 10.80 9.89 10.90
CA LYS A 268 9.42 9.35 10.82
C LYS A 268 8.38 10.47 10.83
N ALA A 269 8.53 11.46 11.71
CA ALA A 269 7.67 12.64 11.76
C ALA A 269 7.63 13.42 10.43
N GLN A 270 8.78 13.57 9.75
CA GLN A 270 8.83 14.20 8.43
C GLN A 270 8.09 13.37 7.38
N VAL A 271 8.25 12.04 7.38
CA VAL A 271 7.50 11.15 6.47
C VAL A 271 6.00 11.27 6.72
N LEU A 272 5.54 11.24 7.98
CA LEU A 272 4.13 11.36 8.32
C LEU A 272 3.55 12.73 7.90
N LEU A 273 4.31 13.80 8.08
CA LEU A 273 3.92 15.13 7.61
C LEU A 273 3.76 15.18 6.09
N LEU A 274 4.71 14.59 5.35
CA LEU A 274 4.65 14.50 3.89
C LEU A 274 3.45 13.66 3.41
N GLN A 275 3.12 12.58 4.13
CA GLN A 275 1.90 11.81 3.85
C GLN A 275 0.65 12.69 4.03
N LYS A 276 0.49 13.37 5.17
CA LYS A 276 -0.67 14.25 5.42
C LYS A 276 -0.86 15.35 4.35
N GLN A 277 0.21 15.75 3.66
CA GLN A 277 0.17 16.74 2.58
C GLN A 277 -0.16 16.13 1.20
N LYS A 278 0.05 14.83 1.00
CA LYS A 278 -0.16 14.14 -0.27
C LYS A 278 -1.55 13.52 -0.30
N VAL A 279 -2.39 14.01 -1.21
CA VAL A 279 -3.81 13.62 -1.34
C VAL A 279 -4.01 12.13 -1.58
N SER A 280 -3.16 11.51 -2.39
CA SER A 280 -3.27 10.07 -2.67
C SER A 280 -2.57 9.20 -1.62
N SER A 281 -2.07 9.76 -0.52
CA SER A 281 -1.45 8.96 0.53
C SER A 281 -2.47 8.53 1.58
N ILE A 282 -2.15 7.46 2.31
CA ILE A 282 -2.93 7.02 3.46
C ILE A 282 -2.02 7.20 4.67
N PRO A 283 -2.13 8.35 5.38
CA PRO A 283 -1.20 8.71 6.45
C PRO A 283 -1.07 7.63 7.51
N GLY A 284 0.14 7.46 8.04
CA GLY A 284 0.42 6.44 9.06
C GLY A 284 0.62 5.04 8.49
N TRP A 285 0.29 4.78 7.23
CA TRP A 285 0.42 3.47 6.61
C TRP A 285 1.41 3.48 5.46
N ARG A 286 2.11 2.37 5.27
CA ARG A 286 2.75 2.03 4.00
C ARG A 286 2.03 0.81 3.44
N ILE A 287 1.56 0.93 2.21
CA ILE A 287 0.94 -0.17 1.48
C ILE A 287 1.94 -0.62 0.44
N LEU A 288 2.39 -1.86 0.56
CA LEU A 288 3.49 -2.38 -0.23
C LEU A 288 3.07 -3.58 -1.05
N LEU A 289 3.74 -3.78 -2.18
CA LEU A 289 3.76 -5.04 -2.90
C LEU A 289 5.14 -5.67 -2.76
N LEU A 290 5.17 -6.91 -2.31
CA LEU A 290 6.33 -7.79 -2.26
C LEU A 290 6.26 -8.80 -3.39
N GLN A 291 7.43 -9.28 -3.80
CA GLN A 291 7.55 -10.34 -4.78
C GLN A 291 7.10 -11.67 -4.18
N ALA A 292 6.16 -12.37 -4.82
CA ALA A 292 5.76 -13.73 -4.45
C ALA A 292 6.88 -14.74 -4.75
N SER A 293 6.97 -15.82 -4.00
CA SER A 293 7.92 -16.91 -4.30
C SER A 293 7.52 -17.64 -5.60
N GLU A 294 8.50 -18.20 -6.29
CA GLU A 294 8.24 -19.05 -7.46
C GLU A 294 7.81 -20.47 -7.06
N ASP A 295 8.32 -20.96 -5.92
CA ASP A 295 8.06 -22.32 -5.45
C ASP A 295 6.66 -22.45 -4.82
N ASN A 296 6.20 -21.38 -4.17
CA ASN A 296 4.96 -21.34 -3.43
C ASN A 296 4.39 -19.94 -3.48
N GLU A 297 3.30 -19.75 -4.21
CA GLU A 297 2.67 -18.43 -4.30
C GLU A 297 2.20 -17.91 -2.94
N GLU A 298 2.07 -18.70 -1.88
CA GLU A 298 1.74 -18.20 -0.54
C GLU A 298 2.93 -17.54 0.20
N GLU A 299 4.16 -17.76 -0.27
CA GLU A 299 5.38 -17.26 0.34
C GLU A 299 5.90 -15.98 -0.33
N PHE A 300 6.65 -15.17 0.42
CA PHE A 300 7.49 -14.12 -0.18
C PHE A 300 8.73 -14.72 -0.85
N ALA A 301 9.17 -14.14 -1.96
CA ALA A 301 10.39 -14.53 -2.66
C ALA A 301 11.61 -14.47 -1.72
N LYS A 302 12.57 -15.38 -1.88
CA LYS A 302 13.78 -15.43 -1.03
C LYS A 302 14.80 -14.37 -1.46
N ILE A 303 15.73 -13.99 -0.58
CA ILE A 303 16.93 -13.25 -1.00
C ILE A 303 17.97 -14.27 -1.50
N PRO A 304 18.20 -14.40 -2.81
CA PRO A 304 19.03 -15.47 -3.33
C PRO A 304 20.50 -15.25 -2.95
N ARG A 305 21.21 -16.36 -2.76
CA ARG A 305 22.68 -16.35 -2.65
C ARG A 305 23.30 -15.88 -3.97
N LYS A 306 24.57 -15.49 -3.89
CA LYS A 306 25.39 -15.21 -5.08
C LYS A 306 25.33 -16.37 -6.09
N LYS A 307 25.06 -16.06 -7.35
CA LYS A 307 24.86 -17.00 -8.48
C LYS A 307 23.67 -17.95 -8.32
N LYS A 308 22.67 -17.60 -7.52
CA LYS A 308 21.45 -18.38 -7.29
C LYS A 308 20.18 -17.60 -7.58
N GLY A 309 20.30 -16.34 -8.02
CA GLY A 309 19.17 -15.55 -8.47
C GLY A 309 18.59 -16.08 -9.77
N ILE A 310 17.33 -15.76 -10.00
CA ILE A 310 16.59 -16.08 -11.21
C ILE A 310 16.16 -14.77 -11.90
N VAL A 311 15.61 -14.88 -13.11
CA VAL A 311 15.12 -13.71 -13.87
C VAL A 311 13.61 -13.85 -14.03
N ARG A 312 12.87 -12.81 -13.65
CA ARG A 312 11.39 -12.78 -13.72
C ARG A 312 10.88 -11.66 -14.61
N GLY A 313 9.65 -11.79 -15.11
CA GLY A 313 9.05 -10.83 -16.02
C GLY A 313 9.38 -11.09 -17.49
N LYS A 314 8.37 -10.89 -18.33
CA LYS A 314 8.37 -11.09 -19.78
C LYS A 314 8.74 -9.81 -20.52
N LYS A 315 8.12 -8.68 -20.16
CA LYS A 315 8.29 -7.40 -20.88
C LYS A 315 9.63 -6.73 -20.57
N ILE A 316 9.94 -6.62 -19.27
CA ILE A 316 11.23 -6.14 -18.78
C ILE A 316 11.76 -7.22 -17.82
N PRO A 317 12.63 -8.12 -18.29
CA PRO A 317 13.22 -9.16 -17.46
C PRO A 317 13.99 -8.54 -16.30
N ARG A 318 13.64 -8.94 -15.08
CA ARG A 318 14.25 -8.51 -13.82
C ARG A 318 15.04 -9.67 -13.21
N PRO A 319 16.37 -9.61 -13.26
CA PRO A 319 17.21 -10.47 -12.43
C PRO A 319 16.96 -10.20 -10.96
N ASP A 320 17.01 -11.23 -10.12
CA ASP A 320 16.99 -11.03 -8.68
C ASP A 320 18.23 -10.27 -8.20
N ILE A 321 18.05 -9.48 -7.16
CA ILE A 321 19.17 -8.85 -6.45
C ILE A 321 19.78 -9.89 -5.51
N GLU A 322 20.90 -10.46 -5.92
CA GLU A 322 21.61 -11.48 -5.16
C GLU A 322 22.37 -10.92 -3.96
N ALA A 323 22.55 -11.76 -2.93
CA ALA A 323 23.40 -11.46 -1.80
C ALA A 323 24.89 -11.44 -2.14
N GLY A 324 25.68 -10.77 -1.29
CA GLY A 324 27.14 -10.78 -1.37
C GLY A 324 27.77 -9.50 -1.92
N GLU A 325 26.98 -8.46 -2.22
CA GLU A 325 27.50 -7.13 -2.56
C GLU A 325 27.58 -6.19 -1.34
N LEU A 326 28.13 -4.99 -1.54
CA LEU A 326 28.19 -3.99 -0.47
C LEU A 326 26.80 -3.40 -0.25
N THR A 327 26.44 -3.14 1.01
CA THR A 327 25.16 -2.52 1.35
C THR A 327 24.89 -1.21 0.58
N LYS A 328 25.91 -0.36 0.43
CA LYS A 328 25.77 0.89 -0.34
C LYS A 328 25.47 0.66 -1.82
N ASP A 329 25.93 -0.45 -2.39
CA ASP A 329 25.78 -0.74 -3.82
C ASP A 329 24.34 -1.16 -4.12
N TYR A 330 23.67 -1.86 -3.18
CA TYR A 330 22.22 -2.10 -3.28
C TYR A 330 21.42 -0.80 -3.30
N LEU A 331 21.76 0.16 -2.42
CA LEU A 331 21.06 1.45 -2.41
C LEU A 331 21.32 2.24 -3.70
N ALA A 332 22.58 2.28 -4.14
CA ALA A 332 22.96 2.97 -5.37
C ALA A 332 22.21 2.39 -6.59
N LEU A 333 22.06 1.07 -6.67
CA LEU A 333 21.28 0.40 -7.71
C LEU A 333 19.83 0.91 -7.75
N LEU A 334 19.14 0.91 -6.60
CA LEU A 334 17.73 1.32 -6.54
C LEU A 334 17.56 2.81 -6.80
N VAL A 335 18.45 3.66 -6.26
CA VAL A 335 18.41 5.11 -6.52
C VAL A 335 18.65 5.41 -8.00
N ALA A 336 19.63 4.78 -8.63
CA ALA A 336 19.91 4.96 -10.05
C ALA A 336 18.73 4.50 -10.93
N SER A 337 18.06 3.41 -10.55
CA SER A 337 16.91 2.88 -11.31
C SER A 337 15.69 3.81 -11.36
N GLN A 338 15.55 4.76 -10.43
CA GLN A 338 14.42 5.69 -10.44
C GLN A 338 14.46 6.67 -11.62
N ALA A 339 15.65 6.94 -12.17
CA ALA A 339 15.81 7.86 -13.30
C ALA A 339 15.51 7.21 -14.67
N ASP A 340 15.40 5.88 -14.72
CA ASP A 340 15.21 5.12 -15.96
C ASP A 340 13.96 4.23 -15.87
N PRO A 341 12.85 4.59 -16.53
CA PRO A 341 11.63 3.78 -16.59
C PRO A 341 11.82 2.40 -17.21
N LEU A 342 12.89 2.18 -17.99
CA LEU A 342 13.23 0.88 -18.57
C LEU A 342 14.10 0.02 -17.66
N SER A 343 14.57 0.57 -16.53
CA SER A 343 15.31 -0.20 -15.55
C SER A 343 14.44 -1.31 -14.98
N PRO A 344 14.94 -2.56 -14.87
CA PRO A 344 14.18 -3.64 -14.27
C PRO A 344 13.80 -3.37 -12.82
N TYR A 345 14.49 -2.45 -12.14
CA TYR A 345 14.27 -2.09 -10.74
C TYR A 345 13.53 -0.74 -10.56
N HIS A 346 13.09 -0.10 -11.63
CA HIS A 346 12.36 1.17 -11.56
C HIS A 346 11.15 1.09 -10.61
N GLY A 347 10.97 2.05 -9.71
CA GLY A 347 9.88 2.05 -8.72
C GLY A 347 10.09 1.13 -7.51
N GLU A 348 11.18 0.36 -7.47
CA GLU A 348 11.53 -0.44 -6.29
C GLU A 348 12.27 0.38 -5.23
N SER A 349 11.99 0.08 -3.97
CA SER A 349 12.68 0.65 -2.81
C SER A 349 13.09 -0.45 -1.83
N GLY A 350 14.05 -0.18 -0.94
CA GLY A 350 14.42 -1.11 0.12
C GLY A 350 13.41 -1.11 1.26
N MET A 351 13.30 -2.25 1.95
CA MET A 351 12.47 -2.38 3.16
C MET A 351 13.01 -1.54 4.33
N THR A 352 12.10 -1.12 5.21
CA THR A 352 12.38 -0.61 6.56
C THR A 352 12.25 -1.73 7.63
N PRO A 353 12.66 -1.51 8.89
CA PRO A 353 12.43 -2.46 9.99
C PRO A 353 10.96 -2.83 10.19
N GLU A 354 10.04 -1.86 10.05
CA GLU A 354 8.61 -2.09 10.13
C GLU A 354 8.12 -3.00 9.00
N ASP A 355 8.56 -2.72 7.77
CA ASP A 355 8.22 -3.54 6.61
C ASP A 355 8.62 -5.01 6.87
N TRP A 356 9.83 -5.24 7.40
CA TRP A 356 10.34 -6.60 7.62
C TRP A 356 9.61 -7.32 8.75
N MET A 357 9.31 -6.64 9.87
CA MET A 357 8.57 -7.26 10.98
C MET A 357 7.19 -7.73 10.54
N VAL A 358 6.45 -6.90 9.80
CA VAL A 358 5.11 -7.28 9.30
C VAL A 358 5.21 -8.40 8.27
N ALA A 359 6.19 -8.35 7.36
CA ALA A 359 6.42 -9.43 6.41
C ALA A 359 6.76 -10.74 7.12
N PHE A 360 7.61 -10.72 8.14
CA PHE A 360 7.96 -11.89 8.93
C PHE A 360 6.73 -12.50 9.62
N MET A 361 5.95 -11.68 10.35
CA MET A 361 4.74 -12.17 11.03
C MET A 361 3.74 -12.76 10.03
N THR A 362 3.59 -12.12 8.87
CA THR A 362 2.69 -12.56 7.80
C THR A 362 3.12 -13.90 7.23
N GLN A 363 4.39 -14.00 6.81
CA GLN A 363 4.97 -15.23 6.27
C GLN A 363 4.83 -16.40 7.25
N LEU A 364 5.28 -16.18 8.48
CA LEU A 364 5.31 -17.23 9.50
C LEU A 364 3.89 -17.70 9.86
N SER A 365 2.95 -16.78 9.98
CA SER A 365 1.55 -17.11 10.29
C SER A 365 0.81 -17.81 9.16
N ARG A 366 1.24 -17.63 7.90
CA ARG A 366 0.62 -18.28 6.73
C ARG A 366 1.21 -19.64 6.41
N THR A 367 2.51 -19.78 6.56
CA THR A 367 3.26 -20.89 5.94
C THR A 367 4.05 -21.73 6.93
N ASP A 368 4.08 -21.33 8.21
CA ASP A 368 4.96 -21.90 9.23
C ASP A 368 6.46 -21.84 8.91
N HIS A 369 6.84 -21.12 7.85
CA HIS A 369 8.21 -20.89 7.45
C HIS A 369 8.66 -19.48 7.85
N PRO A 370 9.77 -19.33 8.57
CA PRO A 370 10.28 -18.01 8.96
C PRO A 370 10.93 -17.29 7.77
N LEU A 371 10.73 -15.98 7.69
CA LEU A 371 11.34 -15.14 6.65
C LEU A 371 12.84 -14.93 6.93
N ASP A 372 13.68 -15.02 5.90
CA ASP A 372 15.13 -14.77 5.95
C ASP A 372 15.87 -15.70 6.92
N SER A 373 15.56 -16.99 6.83
CA SER A 373 16.21 -18.07 7.58
C SER A 373 17.61 -18.35 7.04
N PHE A 374 18.57 -17.48 7.37
CA PHE A 374 19.87 -17.47 6.68
C PHE A 374 20.73 -18.73 6.89
N GLN A 375 20.37 -19.60 7.83
CA GLN A 375 21.10 -20.85 8.13
C GLN A 375 20.61 -22.04 7.31
N ASN A 376 19.52 -21.92 6.53
CA ASN A 376 19.00 -23.00 5.68
C ASN A 376 19.77 -23.17 4.35
N GLU A 377 20.88 -22.46 4.18
CA GLU A 377 21.72 -22.39 2.96
C GLU A 377 21.07 -21.79 1.71
N ILE A 378 19.74 -21.70 1.67
CA ILE A 378 18.94 -21.20 0.55
C ILE A 378 18.78 -19.67 0.64
N GLU A 379 18.52 -19.14 1.83
CA GLU A 379 18.14 -17.73 2.05
C GLU A 379 19.27 -16.89 2.65
N SER A 380 19.19 -15.57 2.45
CA SER A 380 20.15 -14.60 2.97
C SER A 380 19.56 -13.71 4.06
N ARG A 381 20.45 -13.02 4.79
CA ARG A 381 20.07 -11.97 5.72
C ARG A 381 19.67 -10.71 4.95
N ALA A 382 18.71 -9.96 5.48
CA ALA A 382 18.23 -8.75 4.84
C ALA A 382 18.93 -7.51 5.40
N CYS A 383 19.52 -6.71 4.51
CA CYS A 383 19.88 -5.32 4.76
C CYS A 383 18.66 -4.44 4.47
N LEU A 384 18.17 -3.70 5.47
CA LEU A 384 16.97 -2.86 5.33
C LEU A 384 17.35 -1.45 4.91
N ILE A 385 17.80 -1.32 3.67
CA ILE A 385 18.32 -0.08 3.09
C ILE A 385 17.26 1.01 2.89
N GLY A 386 15.98 0.73 3.20
CA GLY A 386 14.95 1.76 3.33
C GLY A 386 15.13 2.65 4.56
N SER A 387 16.12 2.36 5.41
CA SER A 387 16.47 3.17 6.58
C SER A 387 17.96 3.08 6.92
N HIS A 388 18.47 4.05 7.70
CA HIS A 388 19.85 4.06 8.17
C HIS A 388 20.03 4.89 9.44
N PHE A 389 21.16 4.67 10.12
CA PHE A 389 21.63 5.38 11.29
C PHE A 389 22.74 6.38 10.89
N PRO A 390 22.42 7.66 10.62
CA PRO A 390 23.34 8.59 9.95
C PRO A 390 24.65 8.81 10.71
N ARG A 391 24.62 8.82 12.05
CA ARG A 391 25.82 8.99 12.90
C ARG A 391 26.86 7.88 12.72
N SER A 392 26.43 6.70 12.28
CA SER A 392 27.30 5.53 12.07
C SER A 392 27.39 5.10 10.61
N ALA A 393 26.59 5.70 9.73
CA ALA A 393 26.38 5.26 8.35
C ALA A 393 25.89 3.80 8.19
N PHE A 394 25.40 3.18 9.27
CA PHE A 394 24.97 1.78 9.24
C PHE A 394 23.50 1.68 8.83
N CYS A 395 23.15 0.61 8.12
CA CYS A 395 21.75 0.24 7.90
C CYS A 395 21.34 -0.91 8.84
N PRO A 396 20.05 -1.03 9.18
CA PRO A 396 19.54 -2.22 9.86
C PRO A 396 19.84 -3.51 9.08
N GLU A 397 20.18 -4.55 9.83
CA GLU A 397 20.30 -5.93 9.36
C GLU A 397 19.34 -6.79 10.16
N VAL A 398 18.59 -7.66 9.48
CA VAL A 398 17.66 -8.59 10.12
C VAL A 398 17.76 -9.99 9.53
N TYR A 399 17.45 -10.99 10.35
CA TYR A 399 17.43 -12.40 9.96
C TYR A 399 16.74 -13.27 11.01
N PHE A 400 16.34 -14.45 10.57
CA PHE A 400 15.99 -15.55 11.47
C PHE A 400 17.13 -16.57 11.58
N ALA A 401 17.48 -16.91 12.81
CA ALA A 401 18.52 -17.87 13.13
C ALA A 401 17.88 -19.21 13.53
N GLN A 402 17.77 -20.14 12.58
CA GLN A 402 17.11 -21.43 12.76
C GLN A 402 17.70 -22.31 13.87
N LYS A 403 19.02 -22.28 14.10
CA LYS A 403 19.64 -23.11 15.15
C LYS A 403 19.33 -22.56 16.53
N GLU A 404 19.30 -21.25 16.66
CA GLU A 404 19.07 -20.53 17.90
C GLU A 404 17.58 -20.20 18.12
N GLN A 405 16.73 -20.40 17.10
CA GLN A 405 15.30 -20.11 17.10
C GLN A 405 14.97 -18.69 17.57
N LEU A 406 15.75 -17.72 17.07
CA LEU A 406 15.62 -16.31 17.40
C LEU A 406 15.67 -15.43 16.16
N VAL A 407 15.17 -14.21 16.31
CA VAL A 407 15.31 -13.14 15.33
C VAL A 407 16.41 -12.18 15.77
N GLY A 408 17.30 -11.84 14.85
CA GLY A 408 18.35 -10.86 15.07
C GLY A 408 18.01 -9.51 14.45
N PHE A 409 18.16 -8.42 15.22
CA PHE A 409 18.14 -7.03 14.75
C PHE A 409 19.51 -6.40 15.03
N TYR A 410 20.28 -6.19 13.98
CA TYR A 410 21.65 -5.66 14.04
C TYR A 410 21.82 -4.48 13.10
N ARG A 411 23.06 -4.03 12.97
CA ARG A 411 23.46 -2.97 12.06
C ARG A 411 24.65 -3.43 11.24
N THR A 412 24.64 -3.11 9.95
CA THR A 412 25.74 -3.39 9.04
C THR A 412 26.24 -2.13 8.39
N GLY A 413 27.58 -2.01 8.31
CA GLY A 413 28.24 -0.86 7.72
C GLY A 413 28.16 -0.88 6.18
N PRO A 414 28.24 0.29 5.54
CA PRO A 414 27.99 0.44 4.11
C PRO A 414 29.07 -0.22 3.23
N TYR A 415 30.26 -0.42 3.79
CA TYR A 415 31.42 -1.06 3.15
C TYR A 415 31.61 -2.52 3.56
N THR A 416 30.64 -3.10 4.28
CA THR A 416 30.72 -4.48 4.74
C THR A 416 30.33 -5.41 3.61
N LYS A 417 31.29 -6.17 3.07
CA LYS A 417 31.00 -7.26 2.12
C LYS A 417 30.82 -8.57 2.87
N ARG A 418 29.58 -9.07 2.94
CA ARG A 418 29.28 -10.37 3.54
C ARG A 418 28.54 -11.27 2.54
N PRO A 419 29.01 -12.49 2.26
CA PRO A 419 28.44 -13.37 1.24
C PRO A 419 26.94 -13.69 1.43
N ARG A 420 26.44 -13.50 2.64
CA ARG A 420 25.09 -13.88 3.07
C ARG A 420 24.15 -12.70 3.28
N PHE A 421 24.54 -11.51 2.81
CA PHE A 421 23.81 -10.26 3.01
C PHE A 421 23.27 -9.76 1.68
N GLY A 422 21.96 -9.63 1.58
CA GLY A 422 21.29 -9.09 0.41
C GLY A 422 20.19 -8.12 0.81
N VAL A 423 19.31 -7.82 -0.13
CA VAL A 423 18.21 -6.87 0.09
C VAL A 423 16.91 -7.44 -0.44
N ARG A 424 15.83 -7.13 0.26
CA ARG A 424 14.46 -7.25 -0.25
C ARG A 424 14.00 -5.89 -0.73
N THR A 425 13.36 -5.89 -1.88
CA THR A 425 12.76 -4.70 -2.45
C THR A 425 11.24 -4.78 -2.41
N VAL A 426 10.63 -3.61 -2.39
CA VAL A 426 9.18 -3.43 -2.33
C VAL A 426 8.76 -2.35 -3.32
N ILE A 427 7.54 -2.46 -3.83
CA ILE A 427 6.84 -1.37 -4.51
C ILE A 427 5.89 -0.72 -3.51
N ALA A 428 5.93 0.61 -3.38
CA ALA A 428 5.02 1.34 -2.50
C ALA A 428 3.87 1.96 -3.31
N LEU A 429 2.64 1.84 -2.80
CA LEU A 429 1.42 2.37 -3.42
C LEU A 429 1.04 3.79 -2.96
#